data_AF-X1M4J3-F1
#
_entry.id   AF-X1M4J3-F1
#
_cell.length_a   1.000
_cell.length_b   1.000
_cell.length_c   1.000
_cell.angle_alpha   90.00
_cell.angle_beta   90.00
_cell.angle_gamma   90.00
#
_symmetry.space_group_name_H-M   'P 1'
#
loop_
_entity.id
_entity.type
_entity.pdbx_description
1 polymer ?
#
loop_
_entity_poly.entity_id
_entity_poly.type
_entity_poly.pdbx_seq_one_letter_code
_entity_poly.pdbx_strand_id
1 'polypeptide(L)'
;MLKKKVVVKYQNGEIIKGWVEDFRPDRDTFILFPLIEYSEEERLEIKFDSLKSVFFVKDFIGDKNYKKVRTFDVYLTITPSQRKLIVNFIDGEHLYGTSHGYG
;
A
#
# COMPACT_ATOMS: atom_id res chain seq x y z
N MET A 1 7.54 6.48 -19.30
CA MET A 1 7.54 6.34 -17.83
C MET A 1 6.28 5.59 -17.41
N LEU A 2 6.41 4.59 -16.52
CA LEU A 2 5.27 3.77 -16.09
C LEU A 2 4.62 4.40 -14.84
N LYS A 3 3.54 5.17 -15.04
CA LYS A 3 2.73 5.70 -13.93
C LYS A 3 2.05 4.56 -13.18
N LYS A 4 2.30 4.44 -11.87
CA LYS A 4 1.62 3.46 -11.02
C LYS A 4 0.50 4.13 -10.25
N LYS A 5 -0.70 3.56 -10.28
CA LYS A 5 -1.85 4.06 -9.50
C LYS A 5 -1.62 3.73 -8.02
N VAL A 6 -1.86 4.72 -7.17
CA VAL A 6 -1.76 4.59 -5.73
C VAL A 6 -2.96 5.18 -5.02
N VAL A 7 -3.27 4.59 -3.87
CA VAL A 7 -4.15 5.16 -2.86
C VAL A 7 -3.30 5.46 -1.63
N VAL A 8 -3.23 6.73 -1.26
CA VAL A 8 -2.47 7.22 -0.11
C VAL A 8 -3.44 7.46 1.03
N LYS A 9 -3.15 6.93 2.22
CA LYS A 9 -3.93 7.16 3.44
C LYS A 9 -3.05 7.84 4.48
N TYR A 10 -3.47 9.01 4.91
CA TYR A 10 -2.81 9.78 5.97
C TYR A 10 -3.14 9.22 7.36
N GLN A 11 -2.32 9.58 8.35
CA GLN A 11 -2.55 9.19 9.75
C GLN A 11 -3.85 9.77 10.32
N ASN A 12 -4.28 10.93 9.84
CA ASN A 12 -5.57 11.55 10.19
C ASN A 12 -6.78 10.82 9.56
N GLY A 13 -6.56 9.80 8.72
CA GLY A 13 -7.59 9.04 8.02
C GLY A 13 -7.98 9.57 6.64
N GLU A 14 -7.48 10.73 6.22
CA GLU A 14 -7.69 11.29 4.88
C GLU A 14 -7.10 10.37 3.81
N ILE A 15 -7.76 10.31 2.65
CA ILE A 15 -7.37 9.47 1.52
C ILE A 15 -7.26 10.32 0.27
N ILE A 16 -6.13 10.19 -0.43
CA ILE A 16 -5.90 10.79 -1.76
C ILE A 16 -5.55 9.68 -2.74
N LYS A 17 -6.19 9.69 -3.92
CA LYS A 17 -5.88 8.76 -5.01
C LYS A 17 -5.15 9.48 -6.13
N GLY A 18 -4.22 8.79 -6.77
CA GLY A 18 -3.43 9.39 -7.83
C GLY A 18 -2.41 8.44 -8.43
N TRP A 19 -1.38 9.01 -9.06
CA TRP A 19 -0.28 8.27 -9.66
C TRP A 19 1.07 8.69 -9.08
N VAL A 20 2.01 7.76 -9.10
CA VAL A 20 3.43 8.00 -8.80
C VAL A 20 4.29 7.53 -9.98
N GLU A 21 5.41 8.20 -10.20
CA GLU A 21 6.37 7.87 -11.27
C GLU A 21 7.70 7.32 -10.73
N ASP A 22 8.27 7.94 -9.71
CA ASP A 22 9.54 7.56 -9.07
C ASP A 22 9.32 7.32 -7.56
N PHE A 23 8.55 6.28 -7.22
CA PHE A 23 8.28 5.94 -5.82
C PHE A 23 9.49 5.22 -5.20
N ARG A 24 10.11 5.90 -4.24
CA ARG A 24 11.34 5.48 -3.57
C ARG A 24 11.15 5.53 -2.06
N PRO A 25 10.95 4.37 -1.40
CA PRO A 25 10.69 4.32 0.04
C PRO A 25 11.94 4.61 0.90
N ASP A 26 13.10 4.74 0.28
CA ASP A 26 14.37 5.13 0.91
C ASP A 26 14.52 6.65 1.07
N ARG A 27 13.55 7.45 0.58
CA ARG A 27 13.51 8.91 0.72
C ARG A 27 12.47 9.32 1.76
N ASP A 28 12.54 10.56 2.24
CA ASP A 28 11.57 11.13 3.19
C ASP A 28 10.23 11.52 2.53
N THR A 29 10.28 11.84 1.23
CA THR A 29 9.12 12.30 0.45
C THR A 29 9.02 11.63 -0.91
N PHE A 30 7.82 11.69 -1.49
CA PHE A 30 7.58 11.33 -2.89
C PHE A 30 6.55 12.28 -3.52
N ILE A 31 6.56 12.35 -4.85
CA ILE A 31 5.59 13.14 -5.61
C ILE A 31 4.37 12.28 -5.95
N LEU A 32 3.19 12.77 -5.58
CA LEU A 32 1.89 12.24 -5.98
C LEU A 32 1.27 13.16 -7.02
N PHE A 33 0.77 12.59 -8.11
CA PHE A 33 -0.10 13.29 -9.07
C PHE A 33 -1.55 12.91 -8.72
N PRO A 34 -2.29 13.76 -7.99
CA PRO A 34 -3.62 13.41 -7.50
C PRO A 34 -4.66 13.37 -8.63
N LEU A 35 -5.77 12.66 -8.42
CA LEU A 35 -6.97 12.89 -9.22
C LEU A 35 -7.56 14.26 -8.88
N ILE A 36 -8.16 14.91 -9.88
CA ILE A 36 -8.76 16.25 -9.76
C ILE A 36 -9.81 16.35 -8.64
N GLU A 37 -10.45 15.24 -8.27
CA GLU A 37 -11.44 15.17 -7.20
C GLU A 37 -10.83 15.29 -5.78
N TYR A 38 -9.51 15.12 -5.63
CA TYR A 38 -8.82 15.26 -4.33
C TYR A 38 -7.95 16.52 -4.23
N SER A 39 -7.55 17.14 -5.35
CA SER A 39 -6.72 18.35 -5.33
C SER A 39 -6.77 19.07 -6.68
N GLU A 40 -6.73 20.40 -6.63
CA GLU A 40 -6.54 21.27 -7.80
C GLU A 40 -5.06 21.37 -8.23
N GLU A 41 -4.14 21.00 -7.32
CA GLU A 41 -2.71 20.99 -7.63
C GLU A 41 -2.34 19.80 -8.53
N GLU A 42 -1.52 20.07 -9.55
CA GLU A 42 -1.06 19.03 -10.49
C GLU A 42 -0.20 17.96 -9.79
N ARG A 43 0.53 18.35 -8.74
CA ARG A 43 1.43 17.48 -7.99
C ARG A 43 1.47 17.89 -6.53
N LEU A 44 1.53 16.89 -5.66
CA LEU A 44 1.67 17.03 -4.22
C LEU A 44 2.97 16.37 -3.77
N GLU A 45 3.75 17.04 -2.93
CA GLU A 45 4.86 16.42 -2.23
C GLU A 45 4.36 15.80 -0.91
N ILE A 46 4.48 14.49 -0.80
CA ILE A 46 3.95 13.72 0.32
C ILE A 46 5.10 13.24 1.20
N LYS A 47 5.04 13.55 2.51
CA LYS A 47 5.99 13.04 3.52
C LYS A 47 5.55 11.66 4.00
N PHE A 48 6.46 10.69 4.01
CA PHE A 48 6.15 9.34 4.52
C PHE A 48 5.65 9.35 5.97
N ASP A 49 6.24 10.20 6.82
CA ASP A 49 5.86 10.34 8.23
C ASP A 49 4.44 10.87 8.46
N SER A 50 3.79 11.42 7.43
CA SER A 50 2.38 11.84 7.50
C SER A 50 1.40 10.71 7.18
N LEU A 51 1.90 9.60 6.64
CA LEU A 51 1.10 8.52 6.10
C LEU A 51 0.91 7.39 7.09
N LYS A 52 -0.26 6.76 6.99
CA LYS A 52 -0.51 5.44 7.56
C LYS A 52 -0.15 4.35 6.56
N SER A 53 -0.44 4.55 5.28
CA SER A 53 -0.23 3.52 4.25
C SER A 53 -0.25 4.08 2.83
N VAL A 54 0.49 3.42 1.93
CA VAL A 54 0.41 3.60 0.48
C VAL A 54 0.04 2.27 -0.16
N PHE A 55 -1.05 2.23 -0.93
CA PHE A 55 -1.50 1.04 -1.64
C PHE A 55 -1.31 1.21 -3.14
N PHE A 56 -0.56 0.30 -3.77
CA PHE A 56 -0.50 0.18 -5.21
C PHE A 56 -1.71 -0.60 -5.72
N VAL A 57 -2.47 -0.01 -6.63
CA VAL A 57 -3.75 -0.56 -7.11
C VAL A 57 -3.76 -0.74 -8.63
N LYS A 58 -4.58 -1.67 -9.12
CA LYS A 58 -4.80 -1.85 -10.58
C LYS A 58 -5.74 -0.77 -11.12
N ASP A 59 -6.73 -0.39 -10.32
CA ASP A 59 -7.73 0.63 -10.60
C ASP A 59 -8.24 1.25 -9.28
N PHE A 60 -9.00 2.34 -9.37
CA PHE A 60 -9.49 3.10 -8.21
C PHE A 60 -10.89 2.70 -7.73
N ILE A 61 -11.54 1.78 -8.44
CA ILE A 61 -12.89 1.26 -8.13
C ILE A 61 -12.74 0.14 -7.11
N GLY A 62 -11.82 -0.79 -7.37
CA GLY A 62 -11.55 -1.96 -6.55
C GLY A 62 -12.77 -2.89 -6.42
N ASP A 63 -12.73 -3.74 -5.40
CA ASP A 63 -13.86 -4.56 -4.99
C ASP A 63 -14.14 -4.32 -3.50
N LYS A 64 -15.25 -3.61 -3.22
CA LYS A 64 -15.68 -3.30 -1.85
C LYS A 64 -16.05 -4.54 -1.03
N ASN A 65 -16.37 -5.65 -1.69
CA ASN A 65 -16.74 -6.91 -1.06
C ASN A 65 -15.56 -7.85 -0.90
N TYR A 66 -14.36 -7.45 -1.34
CA TYR A 66 -13.17 -8.27 -1.24
C TYR A 66 -12.84 -8.58 0.22
N LYS A 67 -12.94 -9.85 0.59
CA LYS A 67 -12.53 -10.35 1.91
C LYS A 67 -11.11 -10.89 1.81
N LYS A 68 -10.14 -10.12 2.29
CA LYS A 68 -8.74 -10.57 2.37
C LYS A 68 -8.66 -11.78 3.31
N VAL A 69 -8.03 -12.86 2.84
CA VAL A 69 -7.75 -14.04 3.67
C VAL A 69 -6.80 -13.64 4.80
N ARG A 70 -7.23 -13.89 6.05
CA ARG A 70 -6.48 -13.61 7.29
C ARG A 70 -6.04 -14.89 8.00
N THR A 71 -5.83 -15.95 7.24
CA THR A 71 -5.42 -17.25 7.76
C THR A 71 -4.27 -17.79 6.93
N PHE A 72 -3.45 -18.60 7.60
CA PHE A 72 -2.41 -19.37 6.95
C PHE A 72 -2.79 -20.85 6.79
N ASP A 73 -4.05 -21.21 7.04
CA ASP A 73 -4.62 -22.58 7.00
C ASP A 73 -4.73 -23.17 5.60
N VAL A 74 -3.90 -22.68 4.70
CA VAL A 74 -3.73 -23.28 3.40
C VAL A 74 -2.55 -24.24 3.52
N TYR A 75 -2.87 -25.54 3.59
CA TYR A 75 -1.94 -26.67 3.44
C TYR A 75 -1.36 -26.73 2.02
N LEU A 76 -0.89 -25.61 1.47
CA LEU A 76 -0.13 -25.59 0.24
C LEU A 76 1.34 -25.76 0.64
N THR A 77 1.92 -26.88 0.25
CA THR A 77 3.37 -27.09 0.20
C THR A 77 3.93 -26.20 -0.90
N ILE A 78 4.10 -24.91 -0.62
CA ILE A 78 4.74 -23.97 -1.54
C ILE A 78 6.24 -24.06 -1.29
N THR A 79 6.96 -24.69 -2.23
CA THR A 79 8.43 -24.68 -2.28
C THR A 79 8.87 -23.54 -3.22
N PRO A 80 9.80 -22.65 -2.82
CA PRO A 80 10.48 -22.58 -1.53
C PRO A 80 9.57 -22.08 -0.42
N SER A 81 9.85 -22.50 0.81
CA SER A 81 9.05 -22.16 1.99
C SER A 81 9.05 -20.65 2.20
N GLN A 82 8.00 -19.98 1.77
CA GLN A 82 7.83 -18.57 2.11
C GLN A 82 7.49 -18.50 3.61
N ARG A 83 8.30 -17.77 4.40
CA ARG A 83 8.02 -17.61 5.83
C ARG A 83 6.75 -16.77 5.98
N LYS A 84 5.73 -17.37 6.60
CA LYS A 84 4.46 -16.72 6.94
C LYS A 84 4.71 -15.74 8.08
N LEU A 85 4.19 -14.51 7.94
CA LEU A 85 4.36 -13.45 8.94
C LEU A 85 3.07 -12.66 9.14
N ILE A 86 2.83 -12.26 10.38
CA ILE A 86 1.76 -11.35 10.77
C ILE A 86 2.45 -10.10 11.31
N VAL A 87 2.17 -8.95 10.69
CA VAL A 87 2.55 -7.64 11.25
C VAL A 87 1.37 -7.14 12.07
N ASN A 88 1.60 -6.92 13.36
CA ASN A 88 0.63 -6.33 14.28
C ASN A 88 0.92 -4.83 14.38
N PHE A 89 -0.07 -4.01 14.06
CA PHE A 89 0.03 -2.56 14.21
C PHE A 89 -0.50 -2.14 15.58
N ILE A 90 -0.01 -1.00 16.09
CA ILE A 90 -0.36 -0.48 17.42
C ILE A 90 -1.84 -0.08 17.55
N ASP A 91 -2.52 0.13 16.43
CA ASP A 91 -3.94 0.45 16.34
C ASP A 91 -4.84 -0.81 16.24
N GLY A 92 -4.25 -2.00 16.39
CA GLY A 92 -4.95 -3.28 16.33
C GLY A 92 -5.17 -3.81 14.90
N GLU A 93 -4.69 -3.14 13.86
CA GLU A 93 -4.70 -3.71 12.51
C GLU A 93 -3.68 -4.87 12.38
N HIS A 94 -4.00 -5.85 11.54
CA HIS A 94 -3.14 -7.01 11.26
C HIS A 94 -2.89 -7.17 9.77
N LEU A 95 -1.63 -7.26 9.36
CA LEU A 95 -1.23 -7.57 7.99
C LEU A 95 -0.61 -8.97 7.92
N TYR A 96 -1.32 -9.86 7.23
CA TYR A 96 -0.87 -11.21 6.93
C TYR A 96 -0.14 -11.21 5.60
N GLY A 97 1.04 -11.81 5.57
CA GLY A 97 1.87 -11.89 4.37
C GLY A 97 2.92 -12.99 4.46
N THR A 98 3.82 -12.97 3.47
CA THR A 98 4.96 -13.87 3.40
C THR A 98 6.23 -13.07 3.09
N SER A 99 7.37 -13.51 3.59
CA SER A 99 8.69 -12.95 3.23
C SER A 99 9.41 -13.86 2.24
N HIS A 100 10.09 -13.25 1.27
CA HIS A 100 11.06 -13.90 0.38
C HIS A 100 12.36 -14.15 1.15
N GLY A 101 12.37 -15.16 2.02
CA GLY A 101 13.61 -15.59 2.67
C GLY A 101 14.46 -16.36 1.67
N TYR A 102 15.47 -15.72 1.09
CA TYR A 102 16.71 -16.44 0.77
C TYR A 102 17.49 -16.45 2.08
N GLY A 103 17.71 -17.66 2.62
CA GLY A 103 18.48 -17.86 3.84
C GLY A 103 19.91 -17.36 3.71
#